data_AF-A0A8N1S6G3-F1
#
_entry.id   AF-A0A8N1S6G3-F1
#
_cell.length_a   1.000
_cell.length_b   1.000
_cell.length_c   1.000
_cell.angle_alpha   90.00
_cell.angle_beta   90.00
_cell.angle_gamma   90.00
#
_symmetry.space_group_name_H-M   'P 1'
#
loop_
_entity.id
_entity.type
_entity.pdbx_description
1 polymer ?
#
loop_
_entity_poly.entity_id
_entity_poly.type
_entity_poly.pdbx_seq_one_letter_code
_entity_poly.pdbx_strand_id
1 'polypeptide(L)'
;MEKWECSFDREISNNREMQNFLKDHPLIKNTPLDPREAFYGGRTGNIVTRYEVSGTEKIRYVDVCSLYPFVLKTGVFPIGHPKIYVGQECSSLIGVSPNYNFNSIEGLVRCKVLPSRDLFHPVLPYRVQGKLLFALCRSCCETFSQVECTHENPVDREFEGTWVSCELRKAIEKGYLVTHVSEIWEYKVARYDSGTRQGGLFAEYINTFLQLKQEASGWPSECREDADDDAKKRYLREYEETEGITLDRRNIARNLGLRSVAKLCLNSFWGKFGQRSNLPNTEIIKAHQQFMTLLTSPEHEITGILPVNDEVIYVSWRLRKEAVVHSPLTNVVIAAYTTAQARLKLYSYLELLDKRVLYYDTDSCIYVSTGDPNEYEPRTGNFLGDMTDELESYGRGSYIESFVSGGPKFYAYIVRTPSGCTHETCKIKGITLNSSN
;
A
#
# COMPACT_ATOMS: atom_id res chain seq x y z
N MET A 1 -35.79 -0.30 -21.72
CA MET A 1 -37.21 -0.58 -21.44
C MET A 1 -37.33 -0.72 -19.95
N GLU A 2 -38.05 0.17 -19.27
CA GLU A 2 -38.27 0.06 -17.82
C GLU A 2 -39.47 -0.85 -17.55
N LYS A 3 -39.38 -1.69 -16.51
CA LYS A 3 -40.40 -2.67 -16.14
C LYS A 3 -40.47 -2.82 -14.63
N TRP A 4 -41.67 -3.03 -14.10
CA TRP A 4 -41.87 -3.38 -12.68
C TRP A 4 -41.26 -4.73 -12.34
N GLU A 5 -40.59 -4.84 -11.18
CA GLU A 5 -39.93 -6.06 -10.68
C GLU A 5 -40.86 -7.28 -10.74
N CYS A 6 -42.08 -7.17 -10.20
CA CYS A 6 -43.06 -8.27 -10.21
C CYS A 6 -43.47 -8.73 -11.63
N SER A 7 -43.41 -7.82 -12.61
CA SER A 7 -43.69 -8.11 -14.02
C SER A 7 -42.49 -8.70 -14.74
N PHE A 8 -41.27 -8.40 -14.27
CA PHE A 8 -40.04 -9.02 -14.72
C PHE A 8 -39.90 -10.44 -14.17
N ASP A 9 -40.16 -10.63 -12.88
CA ASP A 9 -40.13 -11.95 -12.21
C ASP A 9 -41.11 -12.93 -12.85
N ARG A 10 -42.33 -12.47 -13.16
CA ARG A 10 -43.35 -13.28 -13.84
C ARG A 10 -42.93 -13.64 -15.27
N GLU A 11 -42.12 -12.82 -15.92
CA GLU A 11 -41.61 -13.11 -17.27
C GLU A 11 -40.45 -14.10 -17.21
N ILE A 12 -39.55 -13.95 -16.24
CA ILE A 12 -38.50 -14.92 -15.94
C ILE A 12 -39.13 -16.28 -15.60
N SER A 13 -40.16 -16.33 -14.76
CA SER A 13 -40.78 -17.61 -14.38
C SER A 13 -41.38 -18.37 -15.57
N ASN A 14 -41.78 -17.65 -16.62
CA ASN A 14 -42.48 -18.20 -17.78
C ASN A 14 -41.59 -18.36 -19.02
N ASN A 15 -40.36 -17.83 -19.03
CA ASN A 15 -39.45 -17.88 -20.16
C ASN A 15 -38.13 -18.59 -19.80
N ARG A 16 -38.01 -19.85 -20.23
CA ARG A 16 -36.87 -20.71 -19.95
C ARG A 16 -35.58 -20.25 -20.65
N GLU A 17 -35.70 -19.60 -21.81
CA GLU A 17 -34.56 -19.03 -22.53
C GLU A 17 -34.01 -17.81 -21.79
N MET A 18 -34.90 -16.94 -21.29
CA MET A 18 -34.54 -15.81 -20.44
C MET A 18 -33.93 -16.27 -19.11
N GLN A 19 -34.46 -17.33 -18.49
CA GLN A 19 -33.83 -17.93 -17.29
C GLN A 19 -32.41 -18.41 -17.56
N ASN A 20 -32.21 -19.18 -18.64
CA ASN A 20 -30.89 -19.69 -18.99
C ASN A 20 -29.94 -18.54 -19.32
N PHE A 21 -30.41 -17.55 -20.08
CA PHE A 21 -29.65 -16.35 -20.39
C PHE A 21 -29.22 -15.64 -19.11
N LEU A 22 -30.14 -15.29 -18.20
CA LEU A 22 -29.82 -14.58 -16.96
C LEU A 22 -28.93 -15.39 -16.02
N LYS A 23 -29.16 -16.70 -15.92
CA LYS A 23 -28.37 -17.60 -15.06
C LYS A 23 -26.92 -17.74 -15.55
N ASP A 24 -26.72 -17.78 -16.86
CA ASP A 24 -25.40 -17.95 -17.47
C ASP A 24 -24.76 -16.63 -17.93
N HIS A 25 -25.47 -15.50 -17.86
CA HIS A 25 -24.95 -14.20 -18.26
C HIS A 25 -23.77 -13.82 -17.36
N PRO A 26 -22.58 -13.50 -17.92
CA PRO A 26 -21.39 -13.19 -17.11
C PRO A 26 -21.60 -12.09 -16.07
N LEU A 27 -22.38 -11.05 -16.39
CA LEU A 27 -22.70 -9.93 -15.47
C LEU A 27 -23.58 -10.33 -14.27
N ILE A 28 -24.30 -11.45 -14.35
CA ILE A 28 -25.20 -11.91 -13.28
C ILE A 28 -24.57 -13.07 -12.52
N LYS A 29 -23.89 -13.97 -13.26
CA LYS A 29 -23.22 -15.14 -12.71
C LYS A 29 -22.02 -14.77 -11.85
N ASN A 30 -21.26 -13.75 -12.24
CA ASN A 30 -20.08 -13.31 -11.51
C ASN A 30 -20.43 -12.09 -10.65
N THR A 31 -19.98 -12.10 -9.40
CA THR A 31 -20.00 -10.88 -8.60
C THR A 31 -19.10 -9.84 -9.30
N PRO A 32 -19.59 -8.61 -9.54
CA PRO A 32 -18.76 -7.56 -10.14
C PRO A 32 -17.49 -7.29 -9.33
N LEU A 33 -16.46 -6.81 -10.02
CA LEU A 33 -15.23 -6.31 -9.41
C LEU A 33 -15.55 -5.18 -8.42
N ASP A 34 -15.15 -5.37 -7.16
CA ASP A 34 -15.17 -4.30 -6.16
C ASP A 34 -13.78 -3.64 -6.09
N PRO A 35 -13.63 -2.36 -6.46
CA PRO A 35 -12.32 -1.69 -6.46
C PRO A 35 -11.71 -1.59 -5.05
N ARG A 36 -12.51 -1.76 -3.98
CA ARG A 36 -12.01 -1.83 -2.59
C ARG A 36 -11.21 -3.11 -2.32
N GLU A 37 -11.46 -4.18 -3.06
CA GLU A 37 -10.68 -5.41 -2.94
C GLU A 37 -9.24 -5.16 -3.39
N ALA A 38 -9.02 -4.35 -4.42
CA ALA A 38 -7.68 -3.96 -4.89
C ALA A 38 -6.89 -3.05 -3.93
N PHE A 39 -7.54 -2.44 -2.93
CA PHE A 39 -6.90 -1.46 -2.05
C PHE A 39 -6.23 -2.09 -0.81
N TYR A 40 -4.99 -2.56 -0.96
CA TYR A 40 -4.17 -3.15 0.11
C TYR A 40 -3.27 -2.12 0.81
N GLY A 41 -2.85 -2.42 2.04
CA GLY A 41 -1.90 -1.58 2.79
C GLY A 41 -0.44 -1.73 2.37
N GLY A 42 0.48 -1.20 3.18
CA GLY A 42 1.91 -1.43 3.04
C GLY A 42 2.29 -2.90 3.27
N ARG A 43 3.45 -3.30 2.72
CA ARG A 43 4.02 -4.62 2.92
C ARG A 43 4.86 -4.62 4.20
N THR A 44 4.61 -5.55 5.11
CA THR A 44 5.44 -5.76 6.31
C THR A 44 5.77 -7.24 6.41
N GLY A 45 7.02 -7.58 6.73
CA GLY A 45 7.44 -8.96 6.83
C GLY A 45 8.66 -9.15 7.72
N ASN A 46 8.65 -10.27 8.42
CA ASN A 46 9.75 -10.73 9.26
C ASN A 46 10.39 -11.95 8.59
N ILE A 47 11.68 -11.87 8.25
CA ILE A 47 12.39 -12.99 7.60
C ILE A 47 13.14 -13.83 8.63
N VAL A 48 13.77 -13.19 9.61
CA VAL A 48 14.55 -13.87 10.65
C VAL A 48 14.09 -13.47 12.05
N THR A 49 14.21 -14.40 13.00
CA THR A 49 13.94 -14.12 14.42
C THR A 49 15.15 -13.51 15.11
N ARG A 50 16.38 -13.90 14.74
CA ARG A 50 17.63 -13.38 15.29
C ARG A 50 18.71 -13.42 14.22
N TYR A 51 19.55 -12.39 14.20
CA TYR A 51 20.79 -12.36 13.42
C TYR A 51 21.87 -11.64 14.21
N GLU A 52 23.07 -12.21 14.25
CA GLU A 52 24.27 -11.59 14.81
C GLU A 52 25.32 -11.53 13.72
N VAL A 53 25.90 -10.35 13.52
CA VAL A 53 26.91 -10.18 12.48
C VAL A 53 28.17 -10.97 12.81
N SER A 54 28.77 -11.56 11.79
CA SER A 54 30.04 -12.27 11.89
C SER A 54 31.08 -11.69 10.94
N GLY A 55 32.35 -11.72 11.35
CA GLY A 55 33.46 -11.23 10.51
C GLY A 55 33.30 -9.76 10.09
N THR A 56 33.16 -9.53 8.78
CA THR A 56 33.03 -8.20 8.17
C THR A 56 31.59 -7.75 7.93
N GLU A 57 30.61 -8.59 8.27
CA GLU A 57 29.20 -8.29 8.05
C GLU A 57 28.74 -7.07 8.85
N LYS A 58 27.80 -6.33 8.27
CA LYS A 58 27.13 -5.19 8.89
C LYS A 58 25.65 -5.26 8.57
N ILE A 59 24.79 -5.16 9.58
CA ILE A 59 23.36 -4.98 9.32
C ILE A 59 23.11 -3.49 9.06
N ARG A 60 22.44 -3.21 7.95
CA ARG A 60 22.05 -1.87 7.48
C ARG A 60 20.57 -1.68 7.67
N TYR A 61 20.16 -0.44 7.94
CA TYR A 61 18.76 -0.06 8.06
C TYR A 61 18.49 1.15 7.19
N VAL A 62 17.72 0.95 6.12
CA VAL A 62 17.39 1.98 5.15
C VAL A 62 15.88 2.22 5.07
N ASP A 63 15.49 3.46 4.79
CA ASP A 63 14.10 3.90 4.65
C ASP A 63 13.92 4.74 3.38
N VAL A 64 12.83 4.55 2.64
CA VAL A 64 12.56 5.37 1.45
C VAL A 64 12.05 6.75 1.88
N CYS A 65 12.82 7.79 1.59
CA CYS A 65 12.49 9.17 1.92
C CYS A 65 11.15 9.59 1.32
N SER A 66 10.12 9.63 2.17
CA SER A 66 8.76 10.02 1.80
C SER A 66 8.18 9.18 0.64
N LEU A 67 8.16 7.85 0.82
CA LEU A 67 7.68 6.87 -0.18
C LEU A 67 6.35 7.24 -0.85
N TYR A 68 5.30 7.53 -0.08
CA TYR A 68 4.00 7.84 -0.66
C TYR A 68 3.99 9.15 -1.45
N PRO A 69 4.55 10.26 -0.93
CA PRO A 69 4.80 11.46 -1.74
C PRO A 69 5.58 11.20 -3.03
N PHE A 70 6.63 10.38 -3.00
CA PHE A 70 7.38 9.99 -4.19
C PHE A 70 6.49 9.32 -5.23
N VAL A 71 5.66 8.35 -4.78
CA VAL A 71 4.71 7.64 -5.65
C VAL A 71 3.64 8.58 -6.20
N LEU A 72 3.11 9.52 -5.40
CA LEU A 72 2.13 10.50 -5.86
C LEU A 72 2.70 11.43 -6.94
N LYS A 73 3.97 11.84 -6.79
CA LYS A 73 4.63 12.70 -7.76
C LYS A 73 4.93 11.97 -9.06
N THR A 74 5.53 10.78 -8.98
CA THR A 74 6.15 10.11 -10.14
C THR A 74 5.31 8.97 -10.74
N GLY A 75 4.34 8.49 -9.98
CA GLY A 75 3.52 7.32 -10.32
C GLY A 75 2.52 7.56 -11.44
N VAL A 76 1.95 6.45 -11.91
CA VAL A 76 0.84 6.40 -12.86
C VAL A 76 -0.46 6.41 -12.07
N PHE A 77 -1.44 7.22 -12.49
CA PHE A 77 -2.74 7.28 -11.84
C PHE A 77 -3.90 7.26 -12.85
N PRO A 78 -5.00 6.57 -12.54
CA PRO A 78 -6.18 6.51 -13.40
C PRO A 78 -6.90 7.86 -13.41
N ILE A 79 -7.45 8.21 -14.58
CA ILE A 79 -8.26 9.42 -14.81
C ILE A 79 -9.55 9.06 -15.55
N GLY A 80 -10.65 9.75 -15.21
CA GLY A 80 -11.96 9.52 -15.80
C GLY A 80 -12.62 8.21 -15.35
N HIS A 81 -13.62 7.76 -16.11
CA HIS A 81 -14.35 6.52 -15.85
C HIS A 81 -13.67 5.32 -16.54
N PRO A 82 -13.73 4.12 -15.94
CA PRO A 82 -13.19 2.93 -16.55
C PRO A 82 -14.02 2.48 -17.76
N LYS A 83 -13.36 1.81 -18.71
CA LYS A 83 -14.00 0.86 -19.61
C LYS A 83 -14.00 -0.50 -18.93
N ILE A 84 -15.16 -1.12 -18.83
CA ILE A 84 -15.36 -2.40 -18.15
C ILE A 84 -15.42 -3.49 -19.21
N TYR A 85 -14.58 -4.52 -19.05
CA TYR A 85 -14.54 -5.70 -19.91
C TYR A 85 -14.90 -6.94 -19.09
N VAL A 86 -15.81 -7.77 -19.61
CA VAL A 86 -16.25 -8.99 -18.93
C VAL A 86 -16.27 -10.19 -19.88
N GLY A 87 -16.00 -11.38 -19.35
CA GLY A 87 -16.09 -12.62 -20.12
C GLY A 87 -15.18 -12.64 -21.35
N GLN A 88 -15.76 -12.84 -22.54
CA GLN A 88 -14.98 -12.93 -23.80
C GLN A 88 -14.29 -11.62 -24.18
N GLU A 89 -14.81 -10.47 -23.74
CA GLU A 89 -14.21 -9.16 -24.02
C GLU A 89 -12.82 -9.02 -23.39
N CYS A 90 -12.63 -9.62 -22.21
CA CYS A 90 -11.31 -9.75 -21.59
C CYS A 90 -10.37 -10.50 -22.55
N SER A 91 -10.81 -11.65 -23.07
CA SER A 91 -9.97 -12.46 -23.97
C SER A 91 -9.61 -11.74 -25.27
N SER A 92 -10.50 -10.89 -25.79
CA SER A 92 -10.19 -10.05 -26.96
C SER A 92 -9.13 -8.98 -26.66
N LEU A 93 -9.08 -8.51 -25.41
CA LEU A 93 -8.18 -7.43 -24.99
C LEU A 93 -6.78 -7.96 -24.62
N ILE A 94 -6.71 -9.08 -23.90
CA ILE A 94 -5.47 -9.61 -23.32
C ILE A 94 -5.05 -10.98 -23.89
N GLY A 95 -5.79 -11.52 -24.86
CA GLY A 95 -5.57 -12.88 -25.36
C GLY A 95 -6.17 -13.95 -24.45
N VAL A 96 -5.74 -15.20 -24.61
CA VAL A 96 -6.31 -16.36 -23.88
C VAL A 96 -5.28 -17.05 -23.00
N SER A 97 -5.77 -17.73 -21.96
CA SER A 97 -4.94 -18.57 -21.09
C SER A 97 -4.15 -19.62 -21.90
N PRO A 98 -2.88 -19.90 -21.54
CA PRO A 98 -2.13 -19.34 -20.41
C PRO A 98 -1.36 -18.04 -20.75
N ASN A 99 -1.47 -17.53 -21.98
CA ASN A 99 -0.61 -16.48 -22.53
C ASN A 99 -1.25 -15.08 -22.48
N TYR A 100 -1.96 -14.77 -21.40
CA TYR A 100 -2.54 -13.45 -21.23
C TYR A 100 -1.46 -12.36 -21.25
N ASN A 101 -1.71 -11.27 -21.98
CA ASN A 101 -0.82 -10.12 -22.10
C ASN A 101 -1.42 -8.89 -21.42
N PHE A 102 -0.83 -8.47 -20.30
CA PHE A 102 -1.25 -7.30 -19.53
C PHE A 102 -0.40 -6.05 -19.77
N ASN A 103 0.53 -6.07 -20.73
CA ASN A 103 1.53 -5.00 -20.90
C ASN A 103 0.91 -3.64 -21.23
N SER A 104 -0.21 -3.62 -21.95
CA SER A 104 -0.94 -2.41 -22.31
C SER A 104 -2.06 -2.05 -21.33
N ILE A 105 -2.31 -2.88 -20.31
CA ILE A 105 -3.43 -2.69 -19.40
C ILE A 105 -3.03 -1.77 -18.26
N GLU A 106 -3.74 -0.65 -18.17
CA GLU A 106 -3.69 0.22 -17.02
C GLU A 106 -5.05 0.18 -16.33
N GLY A 107 -5.14 -0.61 -15.26
CA GLY A 107 -6.42 -0.78 -14.60
C GLY A 107 -6.42 -1.68 -13.38
N LEU A 108 -7.64 -2.05 -12.98
CA LEU A 108 -7.88 -3.11 -12.00
C LEU A 108 -8.23 -4.40 -12.74
N VAL A 109 -7.67 -5.51 -12.28
CA VAL A 109 -7.88 -6.83 -12.89
C VAL A 109 -8.34 -7.78 -11.79
N ARG A 110 -9.53 -8.37 -11.96
CA ARG A 110 -10.01 -9.46 -11.12
C ARG A 110 -9.71 -10.78 -11.79
N CYS A 111 -8.81 -11.57 -11.20
CA CYS A 111 -8.31 -12.79 -11.80
C CYS A 111 -7.98 -13.86 -10.77
N LYS A 112 -7.68 -15.05 -11.29
CA LYS A 112 -7.08 -16.15 -10.56
C LYS A 112 -5.62 -16.29 -10.95
N VAL A 113 -4.75 -16.44 -9.96
CA VAL A 113 -3.31 -16.47 -10.13
C VAL A 113 -2.71 -17.65 -9.37
N LEU A 114 -1.86 -18.40 -10.04
CA LEU A 114 -1.07 -19.48 -9.47
C LEU A 114 0.38 -19.01 -9.31
N PRO A 115 0.87 -18.82 -8.07
CA PRO A 115 2.26 -18.44 -7.83
C PRO A 115 3.24 -19.57 -8.17
N SER A 116 4.49 -19.21 -8.46
CA SER A 116 5.62 -20.15 -8.50
C SER A 116 5.89 -20.79 -7.12
N ARG A 117 6.61 -21.92 -7.08
CA ARG A 117 6.80 -22.70 -5.83
C ARG A 117 7.86 -22.15 -4.88
N ASP A 118 8.87 -21.44 -5.38
CA ASP A 118 10.08 -21.11 -4.60
C ASP A 118 10.46 -19.63 -4.70
N LEU A 119 9.47 -18.74 -4.71
CA LEU A 119 9.72 -17.31 -4.72
C LEU A 119 9.92 -16.77 -3.30
N PHE A 120 11.16 -16.40 -2.97
CA PHE A 120 11.53 -15.96 -1.62
C PHE A 120 10.73 -14.74 -1.14
N HIS A 121 10.51 -13.76 -2.02
CA HIS A 121 9.63 -12.62 -1.79
C HIS A 121 8.37 -12.72 -2.67
N PRO A 122 7.24 -13.25 -2.17
CA PRO A 122 5.98 -13.30 -2.92
C PRO A 122 5.52 -11.90 -3.31
N VAL A 123 4.94 -11.70 -4.49
CA VAL A 123 4.60 -10.35 -5.01
C VAL A 123 3.23 -9.89 -4.54
N LEU A 124 2.20 -10.68 -4.82
CA LEU A 124 0.82 -10.22 -4.70
C LEU A 124 0.32 -10.23 -3.24
N PRO A 125 -0.36 -9.16 -2.82
CA PRO A 125 -1.03 -9.13 -1.52
C PRO A 125 -2.30 -10.00 -1.53
N TYR A 126 -2.56 -10.65 -0.41
CA TYR A 126 -3.79 -11.39 -0.15
C TYR A 126 -4.33 -11.09 1.25
N ARG A 127 -5.63 -10.79 1.35
CA ARG A 127 -6.29 -10.53 2.63
C ARG A 127 -7.05 -11.75 3.09
N VAL A 128 -6.76 -12.22 4.29
CA VAL A 128 -7.44 -13.37 4.89
C VAL A 128 -7.57 -13.16 6.40
N GLN A 129 -8.76 -13.40 6.94
CA GLN A 129 -9.09 -13.24 8.37
C GLN A 129 -8.59 -11.89 8.97
N GLY A 130 -8.78 -10.80 8.23
CA GLY A 130 -8.38 -9.45 8.66
C GLY A 130 -6.87 -9.15 8.60
N LYS A 131 -6.04 -10.09 8.15
CA LYS A 131 -4.60 -9.91 7.97
C LYS A 131 -4.24 -9.75 6.49
N LEU A 132 -3.18 -8.99 6.23
CA LEU A 132 -2.56 -8.86 4.91
C LEU A 132 -1.33 -9.76 4.86
N LEU A 133 -1.30 -10.70 3.92
CA LEU A 133 -0.22 -11.65 3.72
C LEU A 133 0.32 -11.58 2.29
N PHE A 134 1.55 -12.06 2.13
CA PHE A 134 2.22 -12.27 0.84
C PHE A 134 2.74 -13.69 0.84
N ALA A 135 2.21 -14.55 -0.02
CA ALA A 135 2.45 -15.99 0.05
C ALA A 135 2.27 -16.68 -1.31
N LEU A 136 2.62 -17.97 -1.35
CA LEU A 136 2.62 -18.79 -2.56
C LEU A 136 1.56 -19.90 -2.59
N CYS A 137 0.74 -19.99 -1.53
CA CYS A 137 -0.33 -20.98 -1.41
C CYS A 137 -1.52 -20.41 -0.61
N ARG A 138 -2.69 -20.35 -1.26
CA ARG A 138 -3.93 -19.90 -0.64
C ARG A 138 -4.33 -20.75 0.57
N SER A 139 -4.40 -22.08 0.45
CA SER A 139 -4.79 -22.96 1.56
C SER A 139 -3.89 -22.83 2.79
N CYS A 140 -2.57 -22.67 2.61
CA CYS A 140 -1.65 -22.42 3.72
C CYS A 140 -1.90 -21.05 4.39
N CYS A 141 -2.26 -20.02 3.61
CA CYS A 141 -2.59 -18.71 4.16
C CYS A 141 -3.87 -18.72 4.98
N GLU A 142 -4.90 -19.39 4.48
CA GLU A 142 -6.22 -19.48 5.14
C GLU A 142 -6.15 -20.21 6.47
N THR A 143 -5.23 -21.16 6.61
CA THR A 143 -4.99 -21.93 7.83
C THR A 143 -3.86 -21.37 8.70
N PHE A 144 -3.18 -20.29 8.25
CA PHE A 144 -1.95 -19.76 8.86
C PHE A 144 -0.87 -20.82 9.12
N SER A 145 -0.78 -21.82 8.25
CA SER A 145 0.21 -22.90 8.36
C SER A 145 1.63 -22.35 8.46
N GLN A 146 2.39 -22.85 9.44
CA GLN A 146 3.83 -22.56 9.61
C GLN A 146 4.73 -23.73 9.18
N VAL A 147 4.13 -24.82 8.68
CA VAL A 147 4.88 -25.98 8.16
C VAL A 147 5.07 -25.86 6.66
N GLU A 148 6.04 -26.62 6.15
CA GLU A 148 6.29 -26.74 4.71
C GLU A 148 5.03 -27.12 3.94
N CYS A 149 4.79 -26.45 2.83
CA CYS A 149 3.57 -26.63 2.05
C CYS A 149 3.61 -27.95 1.27
N THR A 150 2.63 -28.83 1.52
CA THR A 150 2.47 -30.11 0.83
C THR A 150 1.37 -30.11 -0.25
N HIS A 151 0.77 -28.95 -0.53
CA HIS A 151 -0.30 -28.83 -1.52
C HIS A 151 0.24 -29.01 -2.94
N GLU A 152 -0.04 -30.17 -3.53
CA GLU A 152 0.36 -30.49 -4.90
C GLU A 152 -0.64 -30.07 -5.97
N ASN A 153 -1.93 -30.01 -5.62
CA ASN A 153 -2.95 -29.56 -6.55
C ASN A 153 -2.88 -28.03 -6.73
N PRO A 154 -2.71 -27.52 -7.96
CA PRO A 154 -2.67 -26.09 -8.23
C PRO A 154 -3.87 -25.31 -7.68
N VAL A 155 -5.06 -25.91 -7.67
CA VAL A 155 -6.31 -25.26 -7.20
C VAL A 155 -6.25 -24.91 -5.72
N ASP A 156 -5.51 -25.68 -4.91
CA ASP A 156 -5.33 -25.40 -3.48
C ASP A 156 -4.41 -24.19 -3.25
N ARG A 157 -3.49 -23.94 -4.19
CA ARG A 157 -2.50 -22.87 -4.09
C ARG A 157 -2.96 -21.57 -4.71
N GLU A 158 -3.82 -21.64 -5.71
CA GLU A 158 -4.31 -20.52 -6.51
C GLU A 158 -5.06 -19.48 -5.66
N PHE A 159 -4.78 -18.21 -5.93
CA PHE A 159 -5.46 -17.07 -5.31
C PHE A 159 -6.46 -16.47 -6.29
N GLU A 160 -7.65 -16.12 -5.80
CA GLU A 160 -8.58 -15.23 -6.51
C GLU A 160 -8.57 -13.87 -5.83
N GLY A 161 -8.52 -12.79 -6.62
CA GLY A 161 -8.53 -11.45 -6.09
C GLY A 161 -8.54 -10.39 -7.18
N THR A 162 -8.53 -9.13 -6.73
CA THR A 162 -8.46 -7.96 -7.60
C THR A 162 -7.15 -7.22 -7.33
N TRP A 163 -6.35 -6.97 -8.36
CA TRP A 163 -5.07 -6.27 -8.24
C TRP A 163 -4.95 -5.14 -9.25
N VAL A 164 -4.09 -4.17 -8.95
CA VAL A 164 -3.69 -3.14 -9.92
C VAL A 164 -2.78 -3.81 -10.96
N SER A 165 -2.96 -3.46 -12.23
CA SER A 165 -2.28 -4.12 -13.35
C SER A 165 -0.74 -4.09 -13.25
N CYS A 166 -0.15 -3.07 -12.63
CA CYS A 166 1.30 -3.00 -12.42
C CYS A 166 1.83 -4.08 -11.45
N GLU A 167 1.11 -4.40 -10.38
CA GLU A 167 1.47 -5.49 -9.47
C GLU A 167 1.28 -6.86 -10.14
N LEU A 168 0.20 -7.01 -10.90
CA LEU A 168 -0.04 -8.24 -11.66
C LEU A 168 1.07 -8.49 -12.69
N ARG A 169 1.50 -7.45 -13.41
CA ARG A 169 2.66 -7.53 -14.32
C ARG A 169 3.93 -7.98 -13.60
N LYS A 170 4.24 -7.39 -12.43
CA LYS A 170 5.42 -7.81 -11.65
C LYS A 170 5.29 -9.25 -11.16
N ALA A 171 4.09 -9.69 -10.80
CA ALA A 171 3.86 -11.08 -10.40
C ALA A 171 4.13 -12.05 -11.57
N ILE A 172 3.65 -11.73 -12.77
CA ILE A 172 3.90 -12.54 -13.96
C ILE A 172 5.39 -12.59 -14.29
N GLU A 173 6.10 -11.46 -14.19
CA GLU A 173 7.57 -11.38 -14.32
C GLU A 173 8.28 -12.32 -13.31
N LYS A 174 7.70 -12.52 -12.12
CA LYS A 174 8.18 -13.44 -11.08
C LYS A 174 7.63 -14.86 -11.18
N GLY A 175 7.07 -15.22 -12.33
CA GLY A 175 6.64 -16.59 -12.66
C GLY A 175 5.25 -16.97 -12.15
N TYR A 176 4.40 -16.00 -11.81
CA TYR A 176 2.99 -16.26 -11.55
C TYR A 176 2.28 -16.56 -12.87
N LEU A 177 1.38 -17.54 -12.86
CA LEU A 177 0.52 -17.87 -13.99
C LEU A 177 -0.88 -17.32 -13.72
N VAL A 178 -1.40 -16.51 -14.65
CA VAL A 178 -2.81 -16.08 -14.60
C VAL A 178 -3.66 -17.16 -15.27
N THR A 179 -4.44 -17.88 -14.49
CA THR A 179 -5.21 -19.04 -14.96
C THR A 179 -6.58 -18.64 -15.51
N HIS A 180 -7.18 -17.60 -14.93
CA HIS A 180 -8.49 -17.10 -15.32
C HIS A 180 -8.60 -15.60 -15.06
N VAL A 181 -9.29 -14.87 -15.96
CA VAL A 181 -9.61 -13.44 -15.79
C VAL A 181 -11.11 -13.28 -15.87
N SER A 182 -11.69 -12.68 -14.83
CA SER A 182 -13.13 -12.50 -14.70
C SER A 182 -13.59 -11.15 -15.22
N GLU A 183 -12.88 -10.07 -14.88
CA GLU A 183 -13.25 -8.70 -15.20
C GLU A 183 -12.02 -7.79 -15.20
N ILE A 184 -12.00 -6.83 -16.13
CA ILE A 184 -10.96 -5.80 -16.25
C ILE A 184 -11.62 -4.43 -16.28
N TRP A 185 -11.15 -3.52 -15.43
CA TRP A 185 -11.49 -2.10 -15.47
C TRP A 185 -10.30 -1.32 -16.00
N GLU A 186 -10.33 -0.96 -17.28
CA GLU A 186 -9.27 -0.20 -17.94
C GLU A 186 -9.50 1.30 -17.81
N TYR A 187 -8.47 2.05 -17.45
CA TYR A 187 -8.51 3.50 -17.31
C TYR A 187 -7.55 4.17 -18.28
N LYS A 188 -7.91 5.39 -18.68
CA LYS A 188 -6.88 6.35 -19.11
C LYS A 188 -6.02 6.69 -17.90
N VAL A 189 -4.74 6.97 -18.11
CA VAL A 189 -3.82 7.32 -17.03
C VAL A 189 -3.10 8.63 -17.26
N ALA A 190 -2.74 9.28 -16.16
CA ALA A 190 -1.80 10.39 -16.11
C ALA A 190 -0.51 9.93 -15.42
N ARG A 191 0.63 10.38 -15.92
CA ARG A 191 1.96 10.12 -15.35
C ARG A 191 2.80 11.39 -15.42
N TYR A 192 3.64 11.61 -14.41
CA TYR A 192 4.64 12.66 -14.44
C TYR A 192 5.83 12.22 -15.30
N ASP A 193 6.26 13.10 -16.19
CA ASP A 193 7.47 12.91 -16.98
C ASP A 193 8.62 13.67 -16.32
N SER A 194 9.60 12.94 -15.80
CA SER A 194 10.77 13.51 -15.14
C SER A 194 11.71 14.25 -16.09
N GLY A 195 11.71 13.91 -17.38
CA GLY A 195 12.56 14.55 -18.38
C GLY A 195 12.03 15.92 -18.78
N THR A 196 10.72 16.04 -19.00
CA THR A 196 10.07 17.34 -19.32
C THR A 196 9.61 18.11 -18.08
N ARG A 197 9.59 17.45 -16.91
CA ARG A 197 9.09 17.98 -15.62
C ARG A 197 7.62 18.42 -15.68
N GLN A 198 6.82 17.72 -16.48
CA GLN A 198 5.41 18.05 -16.72
C GLN A 198 4.50 16.83 -16.54
N GLY A 199 3.20 17.11 -16.43
CA GLY A 199 2.18 16.09 -16.23
C GLY A 199 2.11 15.59 -14.79
N GLY A 200 1.61 14.37 -14.61
CA GLY A 200 1.32 13.80 -13.31
C GLY A 200 0.07 14.40 -12.66
N LEU A 201 -0.74 13.55 -12.02
CA LEU A 201 -2.00 13.99 -11.42
C LEU A 201 -1.79 14.83 -10.14
N PHE A 202 -0.72 14.55 -9.39
CA PHE A 202 -0.46 15.14 -8.08
C PHE A 202 0.91 15.83 -7.96
N ALA A 203 1.66 15.95 -9.07
CA ALA A 203 3.03 16.45 -9.05
C ALA A 203 3.13 17.86 -8.44
N GLU A 204 2.27 18.79 -8.87
CA GLU A 204 2.25 20.17 -8.35
C GLU A 204 1.91 20.24 -6.85
N TYR A 205 0.95 19.42 -6.39
CA TYR A 205 0.60 19.31 -4.97
C TYR A 205 1.82 18.85 -4.16
N ILE A 206 2.50 17.79 -4.61
CA ILE A 206 3.69 17.28 -3.92
C ILE A 206 4.82 18.32 -3.94
N ASN A 207 5.09 18.96 -5.08
CA ASN A 207 6.12 19.99 -5.19
C ASN A 207 5.88 21.15 -4.22
N THR A 208 4.63 21.63 -4.13
CA THR A 208 4.25 22.72 -3.23
C THR A 208 4.53 22.39 -1.77
N PHE A 209 4.06 21.25 -1.28
CA PHE A 209 4.25 20.89 0.13
C PHE A 209 5.65 20.38 0.45
N LEU A 210 6.36 19.82 -0.54
CA LEU A 210 7.75 19.42 -0.39
C LEU A 210 8.67 20.65 -0.28
N GLN A 211 8.45 21.67 -1.10
CA GLN A 211 9.10 22.98 -0.96
C GLN A 211 8.90 23.55 0.44
N LEU A 212 7.65 23.67 0.89
CA LEU A 212 7.33 24.21 2.21
C LEU A 212 7.99 23.40 3.35
N LYS A 213 7.97 22.07 3.26
CA LYS A 213 8.63 21.18 4.22
C LYS A 213 10.13 21.43 4.26
N GLN A 214 10.75 21.61 3.10
CA GLN A 214 12.19 21.77 2.97
C GLN A 214 12.65 23.14 3.47
N GLU A 215 11.98 24.21 3.06
CA GLU A 215 12.24 25.58 3.54
C GLU A 215 12.08 25.67 5.06
N ALA A 216 11.00 25.09 5.62
CA ALA A 216 10.76 25.07 7.06
C ALA A 216 11.70 24.14 7.85
N SER A 217 12.46 23.25 7.19
CA SER A 217 13.45 22.41 7.87
C SER A 217 14.72 23.18 8.23
N GLY A 218 14.96 24.33 7.59
CA GLY A 218 16.20 25.09 7.70
C GLY A 218 17.32 24.49 6.85
N TRP A 219 18.51 25.09 6.96
CA TRP A 219 19.68 24.67 6.20
C TRP A 219 20.18 23.29 6.62
N PRO A 220 20.62 22.43 5.67
CA PRO A 220 21.31 21.19 5.98
C PRO A 220 22.53 21.41 6.88
N SER A 221 22.98 20.36 7.56
CA SER A 221 24.16 20.40 8.44
C SER A 221 25.46 20.78 7.73
N GLU A 222 25.51 20.64 6.41
CA GLU A 222 26.62 21.04 5.52
C GLU A 222 26.60 22.55 5.19
N CYS A 223 25.49 23.23 5.48
CA CYS A 223 25.21 24.62 5.13
C CYS A 223 25.05 25.52 6.38
N ARG A 224 25.84 25.30 7.44
CA ARG A 224 25.77 26.05 8.72
C ARG A 224 25.97 27.56 8.53
N GLU A 225 25.73 28.34 9.58
CA GLU A 225 25.78 29.81 9.53
C GLU A 225 27.16 30.37 9.13
N ASP A 226 28.20 29.61 9.44
CA ASP A 226 29.61 29.79 9.07
C ASP A 226 30.00 29.12 7.73
N ALA A 227 29.07 28.43 7.07
CA ALA A 227 29.31 27.81 5.77
C ALA A 227 29.37 28.86 4.65
N ASP A 228 30.31 28.62 3.72
CA ASP A 228 30.49 29.40 2.50
C ASP A 228 29.17 29.56 1.73
N ASP A 229 28.92 30.75 1.18
CA ASP A 229 27.74 31.07 0.38
C ASP A 229 27.57 30.09 -0.80
N ASP A 230 28.68 29.53 -1.26
CA ASP A 230 28.73 28.52 -2.30
C ASP A 230 28.11 27.17 -1.89
N ALA A 231 28.17 26.77 -0.61
CA ALA A 231 27.49 25.56 -0.14
C ALA A 231 25.97 25.73 -0.21
N LYS A 232 25.45 26.89 0.20
CA LYS A 232 24.03 27.22 0.12
C LYS A 232 23.55 27.28 -1.34
N LYS A 233 24.32 27.92 -2.23
CA LYS A 233 24.03 27.95 -3.68
C LYS A 233 24.02 26.56 -4.30
N ARG A 234 24.99 25.71 -3.92
CA ARG A 234 25.07 24.33 -4.40
C ARG A 234 23.84 23.54 -3.99
N TYR A 235 23.45 23.60 -2.72
CA TYR A 235 22.24 22.95 -2.22
C TYR A 235 20.98 23.37 -2.99
N LEU A 236 20.80 24.68 -3.23
CA LEU A 236 19.66 25.19 -4.00
C LEU A 236 19.64 24.65 -5.44
N ARG A 237 20.79 24.65 -6.12
CA ARG A 237 20.91 24.11 -7.48
C ARG A 237 20.65 22.61 -7.52
N GLU A 238 21.26 21.84 -6.63
CA GLU A 238 21.08 20.37 -6.57
C GLU A 238 19.61 20.00 -6.31
N TYR A 239 18.92 20.78 -5.46
CA TYR A 239 17.49 20.57 -5.20
C TYR A 239 16.64 20.89 -6.44
N GLU A 240 16.93 21.97 -7.15
CA GLU A 240 16.23 22.32 -8.39
C GLU A 240 16.53 21.33 -9.53
N GLU A 241 17.76 20.85 -9.66
CA GLU A 241 18.19 19.87 -10.63
C GLU A 241 17.54 18.50 -10.38
N THR A 242 17.50 18.06 -9.13
CA THR A 242 17.01 16.73 -8.74
C THR A 242 15.49 16.70 -8.60
N GLU A 243 14.89 17.67 -7.89
CA GLU A 243 13.45 17.67 -7.60
C GLU A 243 12.63 18.48 -8.59
N GLY A 244 13.25 19.38 -9.36
CA GLY A 244 12.51 20.37 -10.15
C GLY A 244 11.78 21.40 -9.30
N ILE A 245 12.26 21.65 -8.08
CA ILE A 245 11.66 22.58 -7.12
C ILE A 245 12.66 23.68 -6.80
N THR A 246 12.28 24.93 -7.05
CA THR A 246 13.07 26.11 -6.71
C THR A 246 12.75 26.55 -5.29
N LEU A 247 13.68 26.39 -4.35
CA LEU A 247 13.53 26.85 -2.96
C LEU A 247 13.84 28.35 -2.84
N ASP A 248 13.03 29.12 -2.10
CA ASP A 248 13.36 30.51 -1.78
C ASP A 248 14.32 30.56 -0.59
N ARG A 249 15.55 31.00 -0.85
CA ARG A 249 16.61 31.20 0.14
C ARG A 249 16.14 31.97 1.39
N ARG A 250 15.22 32.93 1.24
CA ARG A 250 14.71 33.77 2.33
C ARG A 250 13.75 33.02 3.26
N ASN A 251 13.12 31.97 2.76
CA ASN A 251 12.19 31.15 3.53
C ASN A 251 12.90 30.00 4.27
N ILE A 252 14.16 29.70 3.94
CA ILE A 252 14.91 28.62 4.57
C ILE A 252 15.28 29.01 6.01
N ALA A 253 14.42 28.60 6.94
CA ALA A 253 14.58 28.82 8.36
C ALA A 253 13.90 27.70 9.14
N ARG A 254 14.50 27.29 10.25
CA ARG A 254 13.95 26.21 11.08
C ARG A 254 12.61 26.63 11.68
N ASN A 255 11.52 26.03 11.21
CA ASN A 255 10.17 26.24 11.69
C ASN A 255 9.47 24.89 11.88
N LEU A 256 9.50 24.38 13.13
CA LEU A 256 8.96 23.05 13.46
C LEU A 256 7.45 22.94 13.21
N GLY A 257 6.69 24.01 13.45
CA GLY A 257 5.24 24.03 13.25
C GLY A 257 4.88 23.93 11.77
N LEU A 258 5.43 24.82 10.95
CA LEU A 258 5.19 24.82 9.51
C LEU A 258 5.66 23.53 8.85
N ARG A 259 6.84 23.03 9.24
CA ARG A 259 7.35 21.74 8.76
C ARG A 259 6.40 20.59 9.10
N SER A 260 5.79 20.60 10.28
CA SER A 260 4.85 19.57 10.70
C SER A 260 3.56 19.62 9.87
N VAL A 261 3.03 20.80 9.59
CA VAL A 261 1.86 20.98 8.70
C VAL A 261 2.17 20.50 7.28
N ALA A 262 3.30 20.94 6.70
CA ALA A 262 3.69 20.52 5.36
C ALA A 262 3.88 19.00 5.26
N LYS A 263 4.53 18.38 6.26
CA LYS A 263 4.66 16.91 6.34
C LYS A 263 3.31 16.21 6.46
N LEU A 264 2.37 16.77 7.22
CA LEU A 264 1.03 16.21 7.36
C LEU A 264 0.27 16.25 6.04
N CYS A 265 0.33 17.35 5.30
CA CYS A 265 -0.27 17.47 3.96
C CYS A 265 0.29 16.41 3.00
N LEU A 266 1.61 16.23 2.96
CA LEU A 266 2.26 15.21 2.12
C LEU A 266 1.81 13.78 2.48
N ASN A 267 1.76 13.45 3.76
CA ASN A 267 1.54 12.06 4.20
C ASN A 267 0.06 11.66 4.29
N SER A 268 -0.84 12.62 4.57
CA SER A 268 -2.27 12.32 4.79
C SER A 268 -3.12 12.39 3.53
N PHE A 269 -2.63 13.07 2.48
CA PHE A 269 -3.39 13.35 1.26
C PHE A 269 -3.94 12.07 0.61
N TRP A 270 -3.10 11.08 0.33
CA TRP A 270 -3.56 9.86 -0.34
C TRP A 270 -4.53 9.04 0.50
N GLY A 271 -4.39 9.07 1.83
CA GLY A 271 -5.21 8.31 2.76
C GLY A 271 -6.69 8.71 2.69
N LYS A 272 -6.97 9.97 2.32
CA LYS A 272 -8.34 10.45 2.11
C LYS A 272 -9.05 9.75 0.95
N PHE A 273 -8.34 9.46 -0.14
CA PHE A 273 -8.93 8.71 -1.27
C PHE A 273 -9.36 7.29 -0.86
N GLY A 274 -8.67 6.67 0.10
CA GLY A 274 -8.99 5.34 0.63
C GLY A 274 -9.94 5.34 1.82
N GLN A 275 -10.44 6.50 2.27
CA GLN A 275 -11.31 6.59 3.45
C GLN A 275 -12.58 5.75 3.26
N ARG A 276 -13.04 5.08 4.32
CA ARG A 276 -14.34 4.38 4.30
C ARG A 276 -15.45 5.43 4.43
N SER A 277 -16.42 5.41 3.52
CA SER A 277 -17.60 6.30 3.57
C SER A 277 -18.65 5.83 4.59
N ASN A 278 -18.73 4.53 4.84
CA ASN A 278 -19.72 3.92 5.73
C ASN A 278 -19.05 3.32 6.98
N LEU A 279 -18.79 4.18 7.96
CA LEU A 279 -18.29 3.77 9.27
C LEU A 279 -19.46 3.45 10.20
N PRO A 280 -19.30 2.54 11.18
CA PRO A 280 -20.30 2.37 12.24
C PRO A 280 -20.49 3.70 12.99
N ASN A 281 -21.73 4.14 13.07
CA ASN A 281 -22.19 5.24 13.91
C ASN A 281 -22.75 4.66 15.20
N THR A 282 -22.59 5.39 16.31
CA THR A 282 -23.19 5.01 17.59
C THR A 282 -24.21 6.06 18.00
N GLU A 283 -25.45 5.63 18.18
CA GLU A 283 -26.53 6.46 18.70
C GLU A 283 -26.87 6.10 20.14
N ILE A 284 -27.17 7.13 20.92
CA ILE A 284 -27.63 7.01 22.30
C ILE A 284 -29.15 7.04 22.32
N ILE A 285 -29.76 5.88 22.48
CA ILE A 285 -31.21 5.74 22.44
C ILE A 285 -31.77 5.69 23.85
N LYS A 286 -32.74 6.56 24.11
CA LYS A 286 -33.49 6.60 25.38
C LYS A 286 -34.97 6.23 25.24
N ALA A 287 -35.48 6.21 24.02
CA ALA A 287 -36.89 5.97 23.73
C ALA A 287 -37.05 4.70 22.88
N HIS A 288 -38.00 3.84 23.28
CA HIS A 288 -38.30 2.60 22.57
C HIS A 288 -38.67 2.84 21.09
N GLN A 289 -39.40 3.92 20.78
CA GLN A 289 -39.78 4.28 19.41
C GLN A 289 -38.57 4.47 18.49
N GLN A 290 -37.51 5.15 18.97
CA GLN A 290 -36.29 5.38 18.21
C GLN A 290 -35.55 4.07 17.96
N PHE A 291 -35.49 3.21 18.99
CA PHE A 291 -34.89 1.89 18.87
C PHE A 291 -35.59 1.02 17.83
N MET A 292 -36.93 0.96 17.88
CA MET A 292 -37.73 0.20 16.92
C MET A 292 -37.55 0.73 15.49
N THR A 293 -37.50 2.05 15.33
CA THR A 293 -37.28 2.69 14.01
C THR A 293 -35.95 2.26 13.39
N LEU A 294 -34.86 2.25 14.17
CA LEU A 294 -33.54 1.77 13.74
C LEU A 294 -33.53 0.27 13.44
N LEU A 295 -34.22 -0.55 14.24
CA LEU A 295 -34.33 -1.99 14.05
C LEU A 295 -35.07 -2.37 12.76
N THR A 296 -36.16 -1.67 12.44
CA THR A 296 -37.01 -1.97 11.28
C THR A 296 -36.61 -1.21 10.02
N SER A 297 -35.58 -0.37 10.11
CA SER A 297 -35.12 0.45 8.99
C SER A 297 -34.53 -0.43 7.88
N PRO A 298 -35.01 -0.30 6.62
CA PRO A 298 -34.45 -1.03 5.50
C PRO A 298 -33.05 -0.53 5.13
N GLU A 299 -32.68 0.69 5.54
CA GLU A 299 -31.40 1.31 5.20
C GLU A 299 -30.31 1.01 6.23
N HIS A 300 -30.67 0.70 7.47
CA HIS A 300 -29.72 0.57 8.57
C HIS A 300 -29.45 -0.90 8.89
N GLU A 301 -28.18 -1.22 9.11
CA GLU A 301 -27.71 -2.50 9.62
C GLU A 301 -27.17 -2.27 11.03
N ILE A 302 -27.81 -2.88 12.03
CA ILE A 302 -27.32 -2.84 13.41
C ILE A 302 -26.13 -3.78 13.54
N THR A 303 -25.01 -3.22 13.99
CA THR A 303 -23.74 -3.91 14.22
C THR A 303 -23.48 -4.23 15.70
N GLY A 304 -24.18 -3.56 16.61
CA GLY A 304 -24.05 -3.80 18.05
C GLY A 304 -25.11 -3.07 18.85
N ILE A 305 -25.50 -3.65 19.97
CA ILE A 305 -26.44 -3.08 20.93
C ILE A 305 -25.81 -3.26 22.31
N LEU A 306 -25.67 -2.18 23.05
CA LEU A 306 -25.12 -2.17 24.40
C LEU A 306 -26.09 -1.44 25.34
N PRO A 307 -26.92 -2.17 26.11
CA PRO A 307 -27.71 -1.55 27.17
C PRO A 307 -26.77 -1.04 28.27
N VAL A 308 -26.92 0.23 28.63
CA VAL A 308 -26.11 0.88 29.68
C VAL A 308 -26.83 0.79 31.02
N ASN A 309 -28.14 1.03 31.01
CA ASN A 309 -29.05 0.90 32.13
C ASN A 309 -30.49 0.76 31.59
N ASP A 310 -31.48 0.77 32.48
CA ASP A 310 -32.89 0.56 32.13
C ASP A 310 -33.48 1.63 31.20
N GLU A 311 -32.83 2.80 31.08
CA GLU A 311 -33.30 3.94 30.29
C GLU A 311 -32.45 4.26 29.06
N VAL A 312 -31.25 3.68 28.93
CA VAL A 312 -30.27 4.08 27.91
C VAL A 312 -29.65 2.86 27.24
N ILE A 313 -29.71 2.86 25.91
CA ILE A 313 -29.09 1.85 25.05
C ILE A 313 -28.19 2.54 24.04
N TYR A 314 -26.93 2.11 23.92
CA TYR A 314 -26.09 2.46 22.79
C TYR A 314 -26.34 1.49 21.65
N VAL A 315 -26.70 2.01 20.48
CA VAL A 315 -26.89 1.22 19.27
C VAL A 315 -25.88 1.65 18.23
N SER A 316 -25.01 0.71 17.85
CA SER A 316 -24.05 0.90 16.78
C SER A 316 -24.62 0.37 15.47
N TRP A 317 -24.72 1.21 14.46
CA TRP A 317 -25.29 0.88 13.16
C TRP A 317 -24.43 1.40 12.02
N ARG A 318 -24.60 0.85 10.83
CA ARG A 318 -24.05 1.39 9.57
C ARG A 318 -25.12 1.31 8.48
N LEU A 319 -24.95 2.04 7.38
CA LEU A 319 -25.86 1.91 6.26
C LEU A 319 -25.67 0.54 5.58
N ARG A 320 -26.74 -0.06 5.08
CA ARG A 320 -26.65 -1.19 4.15
C ARG A 320 -26.01 -0.73 2.85
N LYS A 321 -25.37 -1.66 2.13
CA LYS A 321 -24.57 -1.34 0.94
C LYS A 321 -25.37 -0.54 -0.10
N GLU A 322 -26.64 -0.89 -0.27
CA GLU A 322 -27.59 -0.30 -1.22
C GLU A 322 -27.96 1.15 -0.87
N ALA A 323 -27.85 1.51 0.42
CA ALA A 323 -28.17 2.85 0.94
C ALA A 323 -26.93 3.75 1.10
N VAL A 324 -25.71 3.24 0.85
CA VAL A 324 -24.49 4.03 1.00
C VAL A 324 -24.38 5.07 -0.10
N VAL A 325 -24.40 6.34 0.30
CA VAL A 325 -24.01 7.44 -0.58
C VAL A 325 -22.49 7.56 -0.60
N HIS A 326 -21.89 7.44 -1.77
CA HIS A 326 -20.44 7.60 -1.93
C HIS A 326 -20.02 9.06 -1.74
N SER A 327 -18.92 9.27 -1.03
CA SER A 327 -18.36 10.62 -0.85
C SER A 327 -17.70 11.09 -2.14
N PRO A 328 -17.98 12.31 -2.61
CA PRO A 328 -17.32 12.89 -3.79
C PRO A 328 -15.82 13.17 -3.55
N LEU A 329 -15.36 13.07 -2.30
CA LEU A 329 -13.98 13.34 -1.89
C LEU A 329 -13.11 12.08 -1.84
N THR A 330 -13.66 10.91 -2.17
CA THR A 330 -12.97 9.62 -2.07
C THR A 330 -12.84 8.96 -3.43
N ASN A 331 -11.73 8.25 -3.66
CA ASN A 331 -11.54 7.44 -4.85
C ASN A 331 -10.61 6.27 -4.51
N VAL A 332 -11.20 5.12 -4.20
CA VAL A 332 -10.45 3.96 -3.73
C VAL A 332 -9.48 3.41 -4.79
N VAL A 333 -9.74 3.65 -6.08
CA VAL A 333 -8.86 3.23 -7.18
C VAL A 333 -7.54 4.01 -7.10
N ILE A 334 -7.59 5.31 -6.83
CA ILE A 334 -6.37 6.12 -6.61
C ILE A 334 -5.57 5.60 -5.41
N ALA A 335 -6.26 5.23 -4.32
CA ALA A 335 -5.61 4.65 -3.15
C ALA A 335 -4.99 3.26 -3.44
N ALA A 336 -5.66 2.43 -4.24
CA ALA A 336 -5.13 1.16 -4.71
C ALA A 336 -3.86 1.36 -5.55
N TYR A 337 -3.88 2.26 -6.54
CA TYR A 337 -2.70 2.60 -7.34
C TYR A 337 -1.54 3.16 -6.51
N THR A 338 -1.84 4.02 -5.54
CA THR A 338 -0.82 4.61 -4.65
C THR A 338 -0.10 3.50 -3.87
N THR A 339 -0.86 2.60 -3.24
CA THR A 339 -0.26 1.56 -2.41
C THR A 339 0.38 0.43 -3.20
N ALA A 340 -0.16 0.08 -4.37
CA ALA A 340 0.45 -0.88 -5.29
C ALA A 340 1.84 -0.44 -5.74
N GLN A 341 1.97 0.80 -6.22
CA GLN A 341 3.25 1.36 -6.65
C GLN A 341 4.23 1.52 -5.48
N ALA A 342 3.75 1.88 -4.29
CA ALA A 342 4.58 1.94 -3.09
C ALA A 342 5.14 0.56 -2.70
N ARG A 343 4.30 -0.49 -2.74
CA ARG A 343 4.75 -1.88 -2.50
C ARG A 343 5.77 -2.32 -3.55
N LEU A 344 5.57 -1.99 -4.82
CA LEU A 344 6.52 -2.32 -5.88
C LEU A 344 7.85 -1.57 -5.75
N LYS A 345 7.82 -0.31 -5.30
CA LYS A 345 9.05 0.45 -5.00
C LYS A 345 9.85 -0.24 -3.90
N LEU A 346 9.23 -0.63 -2.77
CA LEU A 346 9.92 -1.43 -1.75
C LEU A 346 10.40 -2.78 -2.33
N TYR A 347 9.53 -3.47 -3.08
CA TYR A 347 9.83 -4.77 -3.68
C TYR A 347 11.07 -4.73 -4.58
N SER A 348 11.30 -3.64 -5.32
CA SER A 348 12.48 -3.49 -6.18
C SER A 348 13.81 -3.59 -5.42
N TYR A 349 13.82 -3.20 -4.15
CA TYR A 349 14.98 -3.38 -3.27
C TYR A 349 15.04 -4.79 -2.69
N LEU A 350 13.89 -5.32 -2.23
CA LEU A 350 13.82 -6.67 -1.66
C LEU A 350 14.25 -7.73 -2.67
N GLU A 351 13.88 -7.55 -3.93
CA GLU A 351 14.24 -8.41 -5.05
C GLU A 351 15.75 -8.49 -5.28
N LEU A 352 16.46 -7.36 -5.16
CA LEU A 352 17.91 -7.29 -5.38
C LEU A 352 18.71 -7.70 -4.13
N LEU A 353 18.15 -7.47 -2.93
CA LEU A 353 18.73 -7.87 -1.66
C LEU A 353 18.52 -9.37 -1.37
N ASP A 354 17.42 -9.94 -1.86
CA ASP A 354 17.01 -11.34 -1.72
C ASP A 354 17.12 -11.85 -0.27
N LYS A 355 17.87 -12.92 -0.02
CA LYS A 355 18.03 -13.57 1.29
C LYS A 355 18.77 -12.73 2.33
N ARG A 356 19.42 -11.62 1.92
CA ARG A 356 20.09 -10.71 2.85
C ARG A 356 19.10 -9.84 3.63
N VAL A 357 17.84 -9.80 3.23
CA VAL A 357 16.79 -9.06 3.95
C VAL A 357 16.44 -9.77 5.26
N LEU A 358 16.51 -9.05 6.37
CA LEU A 358 16.14 -9.53 7.70
C LEU A 358 14.69 -9.15 8.07
N TYR A 359 14.30 -7.92 7.70
CA TYR A 359 13.00 -7.35 8.04
C TYR A 359 12.64 -6.21 7.08
N TYR A 360 11.34 -6.00 6.83
CA TYR A 360 10.86 -4.84 6.07
C TYR A 360 9.49 -4.38 6.55
N ASP A 361 9.25 -3.07 6.46
CA ASP A 361 7.98 -2.45 6.82
C ASP A 361 7.72 -1.21 5.99
N THR A 362 6.77 -1.32 5.06
CA THR A 362 6.17 -0.27 4.22
C THR A 362 7.16 0.45 3.30
N ASP A 363 8.04 1.25 3.87
CA ASP A 363 9.08 2.08 3.26
C ASP A 363 10.49 1.71 3.68
N SER A 364 10.63 0.83 4.68
CA SER A 364 11.93 0.51 5.27
C SER A 364 12.36 -0.95 5.08
N CYS A 365 13.68 -1.16 5.04
CA CYS A 365 14.31 -2.47 4.91
C CYS A 365 15.54 -2.57 5.82
N ILE A 366 15.65 -3.68 6.56
CA ILE A 366 16.82 -4.06 7.34
C ILE A 366 17.46 -5.26 6.65
N TYR A 367 18.75 -5.17 6.33
CA TYR A 367 19.45 -6.20 5.54
C TYR A 367 20.91 -6.35 5.95
N VAL A 368 21.51 -7.49 5.61
CA VAL A 368 22.93 -7.79 5.83
C VAL A 368 23.76 -7.30 4.66
N SER A 369 24.78 -6.51 4.94
CA SER A 369 25.84 -6.14 4.01
C SER A 369 27.09 -6.96 4.34
N THR A 370 27.57 -7.73 3.38
CA THR A 370 28.74 -8.63 3.57
C THR A 370 30.08 -7.91 3.37
N GLY A 371 30.04 -6.77 2.66
CA GLY A 371 31.22 -6.05 2.19
C GLY A 371 31.74 -6.52 0.82
N ASP A 372 31.09 -7.49 0.17
CA ASP A 372 31.41 -7.87 -1.22
C ASP A 372 31.02 -6.74 -2.18
N PRO A 373 31.95 -6.15 -2.94
CA PRO A 373 31.66 -5.07 -3.88
C PRO A 373 30.79 -5.51 -5.07
N ASN A 374 30.63 -6.81 -5.31
CA ASN A 374 29.77 -7.34 -6.37
C ASN A 374 28.31 -7.50 -5.93
N GLU A 375 28.03 -7.46 -4.62
CA GLU A 375 26.68 -7.51 -4.11
C GLU A 375 25.98 -6.16 -4.28
N TYR A 376 24.66 -6.21 -4.52
CA TYR A 376 23.87 -4.99 -4.60
C TYR A 376 23.80 -4.29 -3.23
N GLU A 377 24.07 -2.99 -3.22
CA GLU A 377 23.83 -2.13 -2.07
C GLU A 377 22.87 -1.00 -2.49
N PRO A 378 21.74 -0.80 -1.77
CA PRO A 378 20.86 0.33 -2.01
C PRO A 378 21.65 1.64 -1.95
N ARG A 379 21.58 2.43 -3.03
CA ARG A 379 22.17 3.76 -3.05
C ARG A 379 21.42 4.65 -2.07
N THR A 380 22.17 5.29 -1.17
CA THR A 380 21.58 6.22 -0.21
C THR A 380 21.63 7.65 -0.72
N GLY A 381 20.63 8.44 -0.36
CA GLY A 381 20.47 9.83 -0.76
C GLY A 381 19.43 10.55 0.09
N ASN A 382 19.35 11.87 -0.04
CA ASN A 382 18.48 12.71 0.79
C ASN A 382 17.26 13.26 0.04
N PHE A 383 17.09 12.87 -1.23
CA PHE A 383 16.02 13.36 -2.08
C PHE A 383 14.78 12.46 -2.03
N LEU A 384 13.69 12.93 -2.61
CA LEU A 384 12.40 12.26 -2.59
C LEU A 384 12.49 10.88 -3.28
N GLY A 385 12.20 9.82 -2.53
CA GLY A 385 12.21 8.45 -3.04
C GLY A 385 13.58 7.76 -3.04
N ASP A 386 14.63 8.43 -2.54
CA ASP A 386 15.92 7.81 -2.21
C ASP A 386 15.80 6.93 -0.97
N MET A 387 16.73 5.99 -0.81
CA MET A 387 16.94 5.31 0.47
C MET A 387 17.77 6.21 1.39
N THR A 388 17.33 6.44 2.62
CA THR A 388 18.10 7.13 3.65
C THR A 388 18.60 6.10 4.67
N ASP A 389 19.84 6.25 5.13
CA ASP A 389 20.39 5.41 6.20
C ASP A 389 19.86 5.91 7.56
N GLU A 390 18.97 5.11 8.16
CA GLU A 390 18.36 5.42 9.46
C GLU A 390 19.38 5.45 10.62
N LEU A 391 20.54 4.82 10.42
CA LEU A 391 21.60 4.73 11.42
C LEU A 391 22.53 5.95 11.41
N GLU A 392 22.42 6.85 10.42
CA GLU A 392 23.24 8.08 10.37
C GLU A 392 23.03 8.98 11.59
N SER A 393 21.86 8.91 12.21
CA SER A 393 21.55 9.62 13.46
C SER A 393 22.48 9.25 14.63
N TYR A 394 23.06 8.04 14.60
CA TYR A 394 24.06 7.57 15.57
C TYR A 394 25.52 7.90 15.15
N GLY A 395 25.70 8.46 13.95
CA GLY A 395 26.99 8.80 13.37
C GLY A 395 27.24 8.05 12.07
N ARG A 396 27.84 8.74 11.08
CA ARG A 396 28.13 8.18 9.75
C ARG A 396 29.02 6.94 9.86
N GLY A 397 28.56 5.82 9.30
CA GLY A 397 29.26 4.52 9.38
C GLY A 397 28.82 3.63 10.53
N SER A 398 27.81 4.05 11.32
CA SER A 398 27.13 3.17 12.27
C SER A 398 26.48 1.99 11.56
N TYR A 399 26.40 0.85 12.25
CA TYR A 399 25.76 -0.35 11.75
C TYR A 399 25.12 -1.14 12.89
N ILE A 400 24.17 -2.01 12.57
CA ILE A 400 23.57 -2.92 13.55
C ILE A 400 24.45 -4.17 13.68
N GLU A 401 24.80 -4.56 14.91
CA GLU A 401 25.59 -5.76 15.20
C GLU A 401 24.73 -6.98 15.57
N SER A 402 23.57 -6.72 16.17
CA SER A 402 22.63 -7.77 16.57
C SER A 402 21.21 -7.29 16.32
N PHE A 403 20.40 -8.16 15.73
CA PHE A 403 19.00 -7.92 15.41
C PHE A 403 18.15 -9.07 15.93
N VAL A 404 17.02 -8.74 16.55
CA VAL A 404 16.01 -9.71 16.99
C VAL A 404 14.62 -9.22 16.62
N SER A 405 13.74 -10.12 16.20
CA SER A 405 12.37 -9.81 15.84
C SER A 405 11.42 -10.90 16.31
N GLY A 406 10.37 -10.48 17.02
CA GLY A 406 9.26 -11.34 17.42
C GLY A 406 8.12 -11.36 16.39
N GLY A 407 8.24 -10.59 15.30
CA GLY A 407 7.25 -10.52 14.24
C GLY A 407 7.02 -9.09 13.71
N PRO A 408 5.99 -8.91 12.88
CA PRO A 408 5.67 -7.60 12.30
C PRO A 408 5.50 -6.51 13.36
N LYS A 409 6.30 -5.45 13.24
CA LYS A 409 6.33 -4.27 14.13
C LYS A 409 6.71 -4.60 15.57
N PHE A 410 7.49 -5.66 15.75
CA PHE A 410 8.05 -6.06 17.04
C PHE A 410 9.50 -6.55 16.85
N TYR A 411 10.46 -5.64 17.04
CA TYR A 411 11.88 -5.94 16.87
C TYR A 411 12.77 -5.05 17.74
N ALA A 412 13.99 -5.52 17.99
CA ALA A 412 15.04 -4.78 18.68
C ALA A 412 16.38 -4.99 17.98
N TYR A 413 17.29 -4.04 18.16
CA TYR A 413 18.63 -4.11 17.60
C TYR A 413 19.65 -3.33 18.41
N ILE A 414 20.91 -3.72 18.27
CA ILE A 414 22.06 -3.04 18.87
C ILE A 414 22.86 -2.38 17.75
N VAL A 415 23.02 -1.06 17.83
CA VAL A 415 23.82 -0.25 16.90
C VAL A 415 25.22 -0.09 17.46
N ARG A 416 26.25 -0.36 16.66
CA ARG A 416 27.64 0.00 16.94
C ARG A 416 28.02 1.25 16.14
N THR A 417 28.50 2.25 16.86
CA THR A 417 28.97 3.52 16.30
C THR A 417 30.44 3.44 15.87
N PRO A 418 30.92 4.37 15.03
CA PRO A 418 32.34 4.46 14.67
C PRO A 418 33.27 4.67 15.87
N SER A 419 32.79 5.27 16.96
CA SER A 419 33.55 5.44 18.21
C SER A 419 33.60 4.18 19.07
N GLY A 420 32.95 3.09 18.65
CA GLY A 420 32.87 1.83 19.38
C GLY A 420 31.80 1.78 20.46
N CYS A 421 31.00 2.85 20.62
CA CYS A 421 29.87 2.87 21.54
C CYS A 421 28.69 2.06 20.98
N THR A 422 27.94 1.40 21.85
CA THR A 422 26.74 0.66 21.49
C THR A 422 25.47 1.38 21.93
N HIS A 423 24.41 1.28 21.13
CA HIS A 423 23.08 1.81 21.45
C HIS A 423 22.03 0.73 21.20
N GLU A 424 21.16 0.51 22.18
CA GLU A 424 20.05 -0.44 22.06
C GLU A 424 18.78 0.29 21.64
N THR A 425 18.06 -0.28 20.67
CA THR A 425 16.75 0.23 20.24
C THR A 425 15.75 -0.90 20.25
N CYS A 426 14.58 -0.67 20.85
CA CYS A 426 13.46 -1.59 20.84
C CYS A 426 12.21 -0.90 20.28
N LYS A 427 11.56 -1.54 19.30
CA LYS A 427 10.35 -1.05 18.64
C LYS A 427 9.25 -2.10 18.79
N ILE A 428 8.24 -1.78 19.61
CA ILE A 428 7.07 -2.63 19.84
C ILE A 428 5.79 -1.84 19.55
N LYS A 429 5.00 -2.31 18.60
CA LYS A 429 3.71 -1.69 18.27
C LYS A 429 2.77 -1.73 19.48
N GLY A 430 2.23 -0.57 19.84
CA GLY A 430 1.22 -0.43 20.91
C GLY A 430 1.79 -0.32 22.32
N ILE A 431 3.13 -0.34 22.48
CA ILE A 431 3.79 -0.12 23.77
C ILE A 431 4.66 1.13 23.65
N THR A 432 4.40 2.12 24.49
CA THR A 432 5.32 3.24 24.69
C THR A 432 6.33 2.81 25.74
N LEU A 433 7.56 2.51 25.32
CA LEU A 433 8.66 2.29 26.25
C LEU A 433 9.09 3.66 26.79
N ASN A 434 8.44 4.12 27.85
CA ASN A 434 8.96 5.26 28.60
C ASN A 434 10.25 4.80 29.30
N SER A 435 11.37 5.41 28.92
CA SER A 435 12.68 5.16 29.52
C SER A 435 12.71 5.72 30.94
N SER A 436 12.26 4.92 31.91
CA SER A 436 12.56 5.07 33.33
C SER A 436 12.15 3.79 34.04
N ASN A 437 13.10 2.84 34.09
CA ASN A 437 13.17 1.81 35.12
C ASN A 437 14.55 1.89 35.75
#